data_AF-A0A6P7TZM5-F1
#
_entry.id   AF-A0A6P7TZM5-F1
#
_cell.length_a   1.000
_cell.length_b   1.000
_cell.length_c   1.000
_cell.angle_alpha   90.00
_cell.angle_beta   90.00
_cell.angle_gamma   90.00
#
_symmetry.space_group_name_H-M   'P 1'
#
loop_
_entity.id
_entity.type
_entity.pdbx_description
1 polymer ?
#
loop_
_entity_poly.entity_id
_entity_poly.type
_entity_poly.pdbx_seq_one_letter_code
_entity_poly.pdbx_strand_id
1 'polypeptide(L)'
;MRRHNEIVRCIHLHVCRQYGIKKCKKLKAHSVQSVVENSRVEIRVDMTLQTDIEVKNNKPDIFVLDKMKNEITIIEVGVTSQDRLKQVEVEKLHKYDLLAGELAQIHKAKVTIVPVVLTWDGVVTKFYKSYMKKLNIEVPTKAYIQSVTIKKTLESMVVEYKHGMKVDNYQIEKETDSLIARGEELGVPVDLPEESAFLLQYEEERCQDMTGQRSSSPKRRENIN
;
A
#
# COMPACT_ATOMS: atom_id res chain seq x y z
N MET A 1 -1.33 -5.75 6.26
CA MET A 1 0.05 -6.13 5.93
C MET A 1 0.37 -6.17 4.44
N ARG A 2 -0.36 -6.91 3.58
CA ARG A 2 0.00 -7.06 2.14
C ARG A 2 0.19 -5.74 1.38
N ARG A 3 -0.70 -4.75 1.57
CA ARG A 3 -0.62 -3.42 0.93
C ARG A 3 0.64 -2.65 1.35
N HIS A 4 0.85 -2.53 2.66
CA HIS A 4 2.00 -1.84 3.25
C HIS A 4 3.34 -2.41 2.75
N ASN A 5 3.50 -3.73 2.77
CA ASN A 5 4.74 -4.38 2.31
C ASN A 5 5.08 -4.08 0.84
N GLU A 6 4.08 -4.00 -0.04
CA GLU A 6 4.29 -3.66 -1.46
C GLU A 6 4.72 -2.21 -1.65
N ILE A 7 4.17 -1.30 -0.85
CA ILE A 7 4.56 0.12 -0.86
C ILE A 7 6.00 0.25 -0.35
N VAL A 8 6.34 -0.38 0.78
CA VAL A 8 7.71 -0.44 1.31
C VAL A 8 8.67 -1.00 0.27
N ARG A 9 8.30 -2.09 -0.40
CA ARG A 9 9.09 -2.69 -1.48
C ARG A 9 9.31 -1.73 -2.65
N CYS A 10 8.30 -0.96 -3.04
CA CYS A 10 8.39 0.05 -4.09
C CYS A 10 9.36 1.17 -3.71
N ILE A 11 9.21 1.73 -2.51
CA ILE A 11 10.07 2.82 -2.00
C ILE A 11 11.52 2.31 -1.85
N HIS A 12 11.71 1.13 -1.27
CA HIS A 12 13.04 0.55 -1.11
C HIS A 12 13.74 0.35 -2.46
N LEU A 13 13.06 -0.19 -3.48
CA LEU A 13 13.65 -0.31 -4.82
C LEU A 13 14.02 1.07 -5.38
N HIS A 14 13.16 2.06 -5.21
CA HIS A 14 13.39 3.43 -5.68
C HIS A 14 14.65 4.04 -5.04
N VAL A 15 14.76 3.99 -3.71
CA VAL A 15 15.93 4.51 -2.97
C VAL A 15 17.20 3.76 -3.38
N CYS A 16 17.15 2.42 -3.49
CA CYS A 16 18.30 1.62 -3.96
C CYS A 16 18.78 2.05 -5.36
N ARG A 17 17.86 2.42 -6.26
CA ARG A 17 18.20 2.89 -7.61
C ARG A 17 18.82 4.28 -7.60
N GLN A 18 18.30 5.19 -6.77
CA GLN A 18 18.84 6.54 -6.63
C GLN A 18 20.30 6.54 -6.18
N TYR A 19 20.66 5.63 -5.28
CA TYR A 19 22.03 5.48 -4.78
C TYR A 19 22.90 4.52 -5.61
N GLY A 20 22.41 4.05 -6.76
CA GLY A 20 23.18 3.19 -7.66
C GLY A 20 23.42 1.76 -7.16
N ILE A 21 22.75 1.34 -6.08
CA ILE A 21 22.92 -0.01 -5.51
C ILE A 21 22.25 -1.07 -6.37
N LYS A 22 21.05 -0.76 -6.91
CA LYS A 22 20.31 -1.69 -7.78
C LYS A 22 20.08 -1.06 -9.16
N LYS A 23 20.34 -1.85 -10.21
CA LYS A 23 20.10 -1.48 -11.62
C LYS A 23 18.76 -2.02 -12.17
N CYS A 24 18.11 -2.95 -11.46
CA CYS A 24 16.87 -3.57 -11.94
C CYS A 24 15.71 -2.57 -11.97
N LYS A 25 15.01 -2.51 -13.12
CA LYS A 25 13.81 -1.67 -13.29
C LYS A 25 12.52 -2.38 -12.85
N LYS A 26 12.51 -3.72 -12.76
CA LYS A 26 11.30 -4.53 -12.55
C LYS A 26 11.07 -4.80 -11.06
N LEU A 27 9.96 -4.30 -10.51
CA LEU A 27 9.61 -4.54 -9.10
C LEU A 27 9.35 -6.03 -8.80
N LYS A 28 8.81 -6.79 -9.76
CA LYS A 28 8.51 -8.23 -9.59
C LYS A 28 9.72 -9.06 -9.16
N ALA A 29 10.92 -8.71 -9.62
CA ALA A 29 12.16 -9.45 -9.29
C ALA A 29 12.90 -8.90 -8.06
N HIS A 30 12.47 -7.76 -7.51
CA HIS A 30 13.20 -7.07 -6.43
C HIS A 30 12.83 -7.59 -5.04
N SER A 31 13.72 -8.31 -4.37
CA SER A 31 13.55 -8.60 -2.94
C SER A 31 13.98 -7.40 -2.09
N VAL A 32 13.19 -7.12 -1.05
CA VAL A 32 13.59 -6.22 0.04
C VAL A 32 14.67 -6.91 0.86
N GLN A 33 15.75 -6.19 1.13
CA GLN A 33 16.85 -6.65 1.99
C GLN A 33 16.81 -5.80 3.26
N SER A 34 17.04 -6.43 4.42
CA SER A 34 16.99 -5.73 5.71
C SER A 34 18.08 -4.66 5.84
N VAL A 35 19.27 -4.94 5.32
CA VAL A 35 20.37 -3.98 5.20
C VAL A 35 20.91 -3.99 3.78
N VAL A 36 21.11 -2.79 3.23
CA VAL A 36 21.81 -2.58 1.98
C VAL A 36 22.70 -1.36 2.14
N GLU A 37 23.99 -1.50 1.88
CA GLU A 37 24.91 -0.37 1.97
C GLU A 37 25.91 -0.34 0.81
N ASN A 38 26.46 0.85 0.59
CA ASN A 38 27.66 1.06 -0.21
C ASN A 38 28.51 2.17 0.44
N SER A 39 29.51 2.68 -0.28
CA SER A 39 30.37 3.77 0.19
C SER A 39 29.62 5.09 0.47
N ARG A 40 28.45 5.29 -0.13
CA ARG A 40 27.68 6.54 -0.06
C ARG A 40 26.46 6.47 0.85
N VAL A 41 25.81 5.32 0.96
CA VAL A 41 24.54 5.19 1.68
C VAL A 41 24.48 3.91 2.49
N GLU A 42 23.75 3.98 3.59
CA GLU A 42 23.25 2.83 4.31
C GLU A 42 21.72 2.88 4.35
N ILE A 43 21.07 1.80 3.92
CA ILE A 43 19.62 1.64 3.89
C ILE A 43 19.28 0.45 4.78
N ARG A 44 18.42 0.66 5.77
CA ARG A 44 17.88 -0.39 6.63
C ARG A 44 16.36 -0.44 6.51
N VAL A 45 15.77 -1.64 6.48
CA VAL A 45 14.32 -1.85 6.39
C VAL A 45 13.85 -2.71 7.54
N ASP A 46 12.83 -2.25 8.26
CA ASP A 46 12.23 -2.96 9.40
C ASP A 46 13.29 -3.47 10.40
N MET A 47 14.23 -2.59 10.75
CA MET A 47 15.31 -2.90 11.69
C MET A 47 15.32 -1.93 12.86
N THR A 48 15.59 -2.47 14.04
CA THR A 48 15.82 -1.70 15.25
C THR A 48 17.11 -0.91 15.11
N LEU A 49 17.03 0.40 15.35
CA LEU A 49 18.19 1.28 15.41
C LEU A 49 18.69 1.35 16.85
N GLN A 50 20.01 1.28 17.00
CA GLN A 50 20.66 1.43 18.30
C GLN A 50 20.76 2.91 18.66
N THR A 51 20.43 3.22 19.90
CA THR A 51 20.47 4.56 20.51
C THR A 51 21.09 4.45 21.90
N ASP A 52 21.66 5.53 22.40
CA ASP A 52 22.30 5.55 23.72
C ASP A 52 21.27 5.54 24.86
N ILE A 53 20.08 6.12 24.61
CA ILE A 53 18.92 6.02 25.51
C ILE A 53 17.89 5.02 24.97
N GLU A 54 17.04 4.50 25.86
CA GLU A 54 15.91 3.67 25.46
C GLU A 54 14.81 4.54 24.82
N VAL A 55 14.55 4.33 23.53
CA VAL A 55 13.47 5.01 22.79
C VAL A 55 12.38 4.01 22.44
N LYS A 56 11.13 4.31 22.81
CA LYS A 56 9.96 3.45 22.59
C LYS A 56 9.78 3.03 21.11
N ASN A 57 9.95 3.97 20.19
CA ASN A 57 9.83 3.74 18.76
C ASN A 57 11.21 3.83 18.11
N ASN A 58 11.86 2.70 17.85
CA ASN A 58 13.21 2.64 17.26
C ASN A 58 13.32 1.74 16.02
N LYS A 59 12.18 1.27 15.48
CA LYS A 59 12.11 0.37 14.32
C LYS A 59 11.31 1.00 13.17
N PRO A 60 11.92 1.91 12.38
CA PRO A 60 11.26 2.52 11.23
C PRO A 60 11.04 1.54 10.07
N ASP A 61 10.03 1.81 9.23
CA ASP A 61 9.79 1.02 8.02
C ASP A 61 11.02 1.05 7.10
N ILE A 62 11.57 2.24 6.82
CA ILE A 62 12.83 2.40 6.08
C ILE A 62 13.66 3.52 6.73
N PHE A 63 14.94 3.23 6.96
CA PHE A 63 15.96 4.17 7.38
C PHE A 63 16.99 4.34 6.26
N VAL A 64 17.39 5.58 5.98
CA VAL A 64 18.39 5.92 4.96
C VAL A 64 19.39 6.90 5.55
N LEU A 65 20.66 6.53 5.62
CA LEU A 65 21.78 7.39 5.98
C LEU A 65 22.61 7.69 4.73
N ASP A 66 22.58 8.93 4.25
CA ASP A 66 23.49 9.42 3.20
C ASP A 66 24.81 9.84 3.86
N LYS A 67 25.82 8.96 3.76
CA LYS A 67 27.15 9.12 4.36
C LYS A 67 27.90 10.33 3.78
N MET A 68 27.58 10.75 2.55
CA MET A 68 28.25 11.89 1.90
C MET A 68 27.64 13.23 2.30
N LYS A 69 26.31 13.30 2.38
CA LYS A 69 25.61 14.53 2.78
C LYS A 69 25.48 14.69 4.30
N ASN A 70 25.73 13.61 5.04
CA ASN A 70 25.43 13.49 6.46
C ASN A 70 23.96 13.81 6.77
N GLU A 71 23.05 13.21 6.01
CA GLU A 71 21.61 13.35 6.16
C GLU A 71 20.98 11.98 6.44
N ILE A 72 20.07 11.94 7.39
CA ILE A 72 19.28 10.76 7.74
C ILE A 72 17.83 11.01 7.34
N THR A 73 17.24 10.04 6.65
CA THR A 73 15.80 10.04 6.33
C THR A 73 15.14 8.82 6.97
N ILE A 74 14.11 9.08 7.76
CA ILE A 74 13.23 8.06 8.34
C ILE A 74 11.93 8.08 7.54
N ILE A 75 11.55 6.95 6.95
CA ILE A 75 10.34 6.81 6.15
C ILE A 75 9.38 5.89 6.89
N GLU A 76 8.15 6.33 7.06
CA GLU A 76 7.09 5.58 7.73
C GLU A 76 5.86 5.50 6.82
N VAL A 77 5.48 4.29 6.45
CA VAL A 77 4.40 4.00 5.49
C VAL A 77 3.09 3.74 6.23
N GLY A 78 1.99 4.33 5.76
CA GLY A 78 0.66 4.12 6.33
C GLY A 78 -0.39 3.86 5.26
N VAL A 79 -1.25 2.85 5.48
CA VAL A 79 -2.47 2.63 4.69
C VAL A 79 -3.66 2.74 5.63
N THR A 80 -4.62 3.62 5.32
CA THR A 80 -5.72 3.97 6.23
C THR A 80 -7.06 4.14 5.49
N SER A 81 -8.16 4.34 6.21
CA SER A 81 -9.41 4.87 5.65
C SER A 81 -9.30 6.38 5.39
N GLN A 82 -10.17 6.90 4.54
CA GLN A 82 -10.21 8.31 4.18
C GLN A 82 -10.45 9.22 5.39
N ASP A 83 -11.34 8.84 6.31
CA ASP A 83 -11.68 9.65 7.49
C ASP A 83 -10.49 9.89 8.43
N ARG A 84 -9.60 8.91 8.51
CA ARG A 84 -8.42 8.96 9.38
C ARG A 84 -7.16 9.45 8.67
N LEU A 85 -7.24 9.76 7.37
CA LEU A 85 -6.06 10.05 6.54
C LEU A 85 -5.18 11.16 7.12
N LYS A 86 -5.78 12.30 7.48
CA LYS A 86 -5.05 13.45 8.05
C LYS A 86 -4.45 13.12 9.43
N GLN A 87 -5.20 12.42 10.27
CA GLN A 87 -4.76 12.04 11.61
C GLN A 87 -3.55 11.09 11.53
N VAL A 88 -3.66 10.02 10.73
CA VAL A 88 -2.59 9.01 10.58
C VAL A 88 -1.33 9.62 9.95
N GLU A 89 -1.47 10.59 9.04
CA GLU A 89 -0.34 11.34 8.49
C GLU A 89 0.43 12.10 9.58
N VAL A 90 -0.28 12.81 10.45
CA VAL A 90 0.33 13.56 11.58
C VAL A 90 0.93 12.60 12.62
N GLU A 91 0.22 11.54 12.98
CA GLU A 91 0.72 10.50 13.90
C GLU A 91 2.05 9.91 13.41
N LYS A 92 2.14 9.59 12.11
CA LYS A 92 3.37 9.03 11.51
C LYS A 92 4.48 10.04 11.35
N LEU A 93 4.15 11.31 11.13
CA LEU A 93 5.13 12.39 11.08
C LEU A 93 5.88 12.54 12.41
N HIS A 94 5.16 12.44 13.53
CA HIS A 94 5.70 12.67 14.88
C HIS A 94 6.13 11.40 15.62
N LYS A 95 5.87 10.20 15.06
CA LYS A 95 6.16 8.90 15.68
C LYS A 95 7.61 8.74 16.13
N TYR A 96 8.55 9.34 15.40
CA TYR A 96 9.99 9.20 15.61
C TYR A 96 10.68 10.50 16.01
N ASP A 97 9.97 11.51 16.52
CA ASP A 97 10.59 12.80 16.89
C ASP A 97 11.72 12.61 17.92
N LEU A 98 11.51 11.76 18.93
CA LEU A 98 12.55 11.44 19.92
C LEU A 98 13.74 10.71 19.28
N LEU A 99 13.46 9.69 18.46
CA LEU A 99 14.50 8.93 17.75
C LEU A 99 15.31 9.84 16.82
N ALA A 100 14.66 10.81 16.16
CA ALA A 100 15.32 11.77 15.30
C ALA A 100 16.26 12.70 16.08
N GLY A 101 15.91 13.09 17.30
CA GLY A 101 16.79 13.83 18.21
C GLY A 101 18.06 13.04 18.54
N GLU A 102 17.89 11.78 18.97
CA GLU A 102 19.02 10.89 19.31
C GLU A 102 19.94 10.65 18.11
N LEU A 103 19.37 10.29 16.96
CA LEU A 103 20.16 10.03 15.74
C LEU A 103 20.89 11.29 15.25
N ALA A 104 20.28 12.47 15.42
CA ALA A 104 20.94 13.73 15.08
C ALA A 104 22.18 13.97 15.95
N GLN A 105 22.15 13.59 17.23
CA GLN A 105 23.29 13.71 18.13
C GLN A 105 24.37 12.66 17.83
N ILE A 106 23.99 11.39 17.72
CA ILE A 106 24.90 10.25 17.48
C ILE A 106 25.67 10.44 16.16
N HIS A 107 24.96 10.76 15.08
CA HIS A 107 25.57 10.90 13.75
C HIS A 107 26.00 12.33 13.40
N LYS A 108 25.70 13.31 14.26
CA LYS A 108 25.86 14.75 13.96
C LYS A 108 25.23 15.13 12.62
N ALA A 109 24.10 14.50 12.30
CA ALA A 109 23.46 14.51 11.00
C ALA A 109 22.10 15.20 11.04
N LYS A 110 21.67 15.78 9.92
CA LYS A 110 20.31 16.29 9.81
C LYS A 110 19.34 15.13 9.61
N VAL A 111 18.36 14.98 10.51
CA VAL A 111 17.35 13.93 10.43
C VAL A 111 16.04 14.50 9.87
N THR A 112 15.44 13.80 8.91
CA THR A 112 14.13 14.14 8.34
C THR A 112 13.19 12.95 8.40
N ILE A 113 12.01 13.14 8.99
CA ILE A 113 10.94 12.15 8.99
C ILE A 113 10.01 12.42 7.80
N VAL A 114 9.66 11.35 7.07
CA VAL A 114 8.81 11.41 5.88
C VAL A 114 7.68 10.37 6.00
N PRO A 115 6.46 10.80 6.34
CA PRO A 115 5.30 9.91 6.31
C PRO A 115 4.86 9.68 4.85
N VAL A 116 4.64 8.42 4.49
CA VAL A 116 4.07 8.00 3.20
C VAL A 116 2.72 7.37 3.48
N VAL A 117 1.70 8.21 3.60
CA VAL A 117 0.34 7.78 3.95
C VAL A 117 -0.59 7.95 2.77
N LEU A 118 -1.37 6.90 2.51
CA LEU A 118 -2.43 6.88 1.51
C LEU A 118 -3.60 6.02 2.00
N THR A 119 -4.74 6.19 1.38
CA THR A 119 -5.89 5.35 1.64
C THR A 119 -5.84 4.05 0.83
N TRP A 120 -6.71 3.11 1.18
CA TRP A 120 -6.79 1.82 0.50
C TRP A 120 -7.34 1.89 -0.93
N ASP A 121 -8.04 2.96 -1.27
CA ASP A 121 -8.52 3.36 -2.59
C ASP A 121 -7.56 4.34 -3.30
N GLY A 122 -6.38 4.61 -2.73
CA GLY A 122 -5.30 5.34 -3.39
C GLY A 122 -5.37 6.87 -3.26
N VAL A 123 -6.26 7.41 -2.43
CA VAL A 123 -6.34 8.84 -2.11
C VAL A 123 -5.16 9.25 -1.22
N VAL A 124 -4.64 10.45 -1.47
CA VAL A 124 -3.51 11.03 -0.75
C VAL A 124 -3.82 12.47 -0.33
N THR A 125 -3.11 12.98 0.67
CA THR A 125 -3.22 14.38 1.08
C THR A 125 -2.49 15.31 0.11
N LYS A 126 -2.73 16.62 0.22
CA LYS A 126 -1.95 17.64 -0.49
C LYS A 126 -0.46 17.63 -0.11
N PHE A 127 -0.11 17.17 1.09
CA PHE A 127 1.27 17.14 1.59
C PHE A 127 2.08 15.99 1.00
N TYR A 128 1.41 14.91 0.57
CA TYR A 128 2.02 13.77 -0.11
C TYR A 128 2.98 14.18 -1.23
N LYS A 129 2.61 15.18 -2.04
CA LYS A 129 3.47 15.70 -3.12
C LYS A 129 4.81 16.21 -2.59
N SER A 130 4.82 16.90 -1.45
CA SER A 130 6.03 17.42 -0.80
C SER A 130 6.89 16.29 -0.23
N TYR A 131 6.27 15.31 0.44
CA TYR A 131 6.97 14.13 0.97
C TYR A 131 7.65 13.33 -0.14
N MET A 132 6.93 13.05 -1.24
CA MET A 132 7.51 12.36 -2.40
C MET A 132 8.65 13.15 -3.05
N LYS A 133 8.58 14.49 -3.04
CA LYS A 133 9.67 15.34 -3.55
C LYS A 133 10.93 15.24 -2.67
N LYS A 134 10.78 15.16 -1.34
CA LYS A 134 11.92 14.94 -0.42
C LYS A 134 12.63 13.61 -0.69
N LEU A 135 11.87 12.57 -1.02
CA LEU A 135 12.40 11.25 -1.42
C LEU A 135 12.85 11.20 -2.89
N ASN A 136 12.71 12.32 -3.62
CA ASN A 136 12.99 12.42 -5.05
C ASN A 136 12.29 11.30 -5.87
N ILE A 137 11.03 11.02 -5.49
CA ILE A 137 10.13 10.06 -6.16
C ILE A 137 9.39 10.80 -7.28
N GLU A 138 9.53 10.28 -8.50
CA GLU A 138 8.91 10.83 -9.71
C GLU A 138 7.45 10.40 -9.85
N VAL A 139 6.71 11.11 -10.71
CA VAL A 139 5.27 10.88 -10.96
C VAL A 139 4.94 9.42 -11.31
N PRO A 140 5.69 8.71 -12.19
CA PRO A 140 5.37 7.32 -12.51
C PRO A 140 5.43 6.39 -11.31
N THR A 141 6.40 6.60 -10.41
CA THR A 141 6.52 5.80 -9.17
C THR A 141 5.38 6.11 -8.20
N LYS A 142 4.91 7.37 -8.11
CA LYS A 142 3.74 7.73 -7.28
C LYS A 142 2.48 7.03 -7.77
N ALA A 143 2.21 7.10 -9.07
CA ALA A 143 1.08 6.43 -9.69
C ALA A 143 1.15 4.91 -9.51
N TYR A 144 2.36 4.34 -9.57
CA TYR A 144 2.56 2.93 -9.26
C TYR A 144 2.23 2.58 -7.80
N ILE A 145 2.66 3.39 -6.84
CA ILE A 145 2.35 3.20 -5.41
C ILE A 145 0.83 3.23 -5.16
N GLN A 146 0.12 4.17 -5.79
CA GLN A 146 -1.34 4.24 -5.69
C GLN A 146 -2.01 3.03 -6.34
N SER A 147 -1.67 2.72 -7.59
CA SER A 147 -2.26 1.58 -8.32
C SER A 147 -1.98 0.24 -7.67
N VAL A 148 -0.78 -0.01 -7.11
CA VAL A 148 -0.49 -1.26 -6.40
C VAL A 148 -1.30 -1.37 -5.12
N THR A 149 -1.59 -0.25 -4.45
CA THR A 149 -2.41 -0.24 -3.23
C THR A 149 -3.84 -0.64 -3.56
N ILE A 150 -4.45 -0.01 -4.57
CA ILE A 150 -5.79 -0.34 -5.06
C ILE A 150 -5.85 -1.81 -5.51
N LYS A 151 -4.89 -2.24 -6.34
CA LYS A 151 -4.80 -3.62 -6.80
C LYS A 151 -4.74 -4.62 -5.65
N LYS A 152 -3.94 -4.35 -4.62
CA LYS A 152 -3.81 -5.22 -3.45
C LYS A 152 -5.06 -5.23 -2.57
N THR A 153 -5.79 -4.10 -2.52
CA THR A 153 -7.12 -4.05 -1.89
C THR A 153 -8.08 -4.97 -2.65
N LEU A 154 -8.19 -4.83 -3.98
CA LEU A 154 -9.07 -5.66 -4.81
C LEU A 154 -8.72 -7.15 -4.73
N GLU A 155 -7.43 -7.50 -4.80
CA GLU A 155 -6.98 -8.89 -4.62
C GLU A 155 -7.41 -9.47 -3.26
N SER A 156 -7.45 -8.65 -2.20
CA SER A 156 -7.89 -9.10 -0.88
C SER A 156 -9.40 -9.34 -0.85
N MET A 157 -10.19 -8.43 -1.42
CA MET A 157 -11.65 -8.55 -1.54
C MET A 157 -12.06 -9.80 -2.36
N VAL A 158 -11.39 -10.07 -3.48
CA VAL A 158 -11.66 -11.26 -4.31
C VAL A 158 -11.37 -12.55 -3.54
N VAL A 159 -10.31 -12.57 -2.73
CA VAL A 159 -9.99 -13.73 -1.89
C VAL A 159 -11.08 -13.94 -0.85
N GLU A 160 -11.50 -12.88 -0.16
CA GLU A 160 -12.59 -12.92 0.83
C GLU A 160 -13.89 -13.45 0.24
N TYR A 161 -14.30 -12.94 -0.92
CA TYR A 161 -15.48 -13.41 -1.66
C TYR A 161 -15.39 -14.91 -2.00
N LYS A 162 -14.25 -15.37 -2.52
CA LYS A 162 -14.02 -16.80 -2.85
C LYS A 162 -14.07 -17.72 -1.63
N HIS A 163 -13.80 -17.21 -0.43
CA HIS A 163 -13.90 -17.98 0.82
C HIS A 163 -15.30 -17.94 1.44
N GLY A 164 -16.31 -17.49 0.69
CA GLY A 164 -17.70 -17.54 1.10
C GLY A 164 -18.14 -16.37 1.98
N MET A 165 -17.39 -15.25 1.99
CA MET A 165 -17.94 -14.01 2.52
C MET A 165 -19.14 -13.59 1.67
N LYS A 166 -20.32 -13.63 2.28
CA LYS A 166 -21.53 -13.09 1.69
C LYS A 166 -21.51 -11.58 1.91
N VAL A 167 -21.60 -10.84 0.82
CA VAL A 167 -21.80 -9.39 0.88
C VAL A 167 -23.31 -9.16 0.92
N ASP A 168 -23.77 -8.32 1.84
CA ASP A 168 -25.18 -7.95 1.93
C ASP A 168 -25.46 -6.84 0.92
N ASN A 169 -26.08 -7.20 -0.21
CA ASN A 169 -26.38 -6.26 -1.29
C ASN A 169 -27.22 -5.07 -0.82
N TYR A 170 -28.10 -5.27 0.17
CA TYR A 170 -28.90 -4.18 0.73
C TYR A 170 -28.01 -3.14 1.45
N GLN A 171 -27.00 -3.61 2.17
CA GLN A 171 -26.04 -2.72 2.83
C GLN A 171 -25.16 -1.99 1.81
N ILE A 172 -24.79 -2.64 0.69
CA ILE A 172 -24.05 -2.00 -0.41
C ILE A 172 -24.89 -0.87 -1.03
N GLU A 173 -26.14 -1.15 -1.41
CA GLU A 173 -27.05 -0.18 -2.02
C GLU A 173 -27.23 1.04 -1.11
N LYS A 174 -27.51 0.80 0.18
CA LYS A 174 -27.66 1.86 1.17
C LYS A 174 -26.40 2.72 1.34
N GLU A 175 -25.22 2.10 1.38
CA GLU A 175 -23.95 2.85 1.48
C GLU A 175 -23.64 3.61 0.17
N THR A 176 -23.99 3.03 -0.97
CA THR A 176 -23.81 3.64 -2.30
C THR A 176 -24.68 4.89 -2.42
N ASP A 177 -25.96 4.81 -2.07
CA ASP A 177 -26.89 5.94 -2.06
C ASP A 177 -26.41 7.05 -1.12
N SER A 178 -25.89 6.69 0.05
CA SER A 178 -25.32 7.65 1.00
C SER A 178 -24.08 8.36 0.45
N LEU A 179 -23.25 7.67 -0.35
CA LEU A 179 -22.09 8.26 -1.00
C LEU A 179 -22.48 9.19 -2.16
N ILE A 180 -23.50 8.82 -2.93
CA ILE A 180 -24.07 9.63 -4.01
C ILE A 180 -24.60 10.94 -3.46
N ALA A 181 -25.46 10.89 -2.43
CA ALA A 181 -26.00 12.09 -1.78
C ALA A 181 -24.89 13.02 -1.25
N ARG A 182 -23.82 12.45 -0.68
CA ARG A 182 -22.68 13.24 -0.19
C ARG A 182 -21.85 13.85 -1.32
N GLY A 183 -21.82 13.22 -2.50
CA GLY A 183 -21.20 13.77 -3.71
C GLY A 183 -21.98 14.95 -4.28
N GLU A 184 -23.31 14.84 -4.30
CA GLU A 184 -24.23 15.91 -4.72
C GLU A 184 -24.12 17.14 -3.81
N GLU A 185 -24.04 16.95 -2.48
CA GLU A 185 -23.81 18.04 -1.51
C GLU A 185 -22.49 18.79 -1.75
N LEU A 186 -21.48 18.09 -2.29
CA LEU A 186 -20.18 18.67 -2.63
C LEU A 186 -20.13 19.26 -4.05
N GLY A 187 -21.25 19.26 -4.78
CA GLY A 187 -21.36 19.78 -6.13
C GLY A 187 -20.59 18.96 -7.17
N VAL A 188 -20.34 17.67 -6.89
CA VAL A 188 -19.71 16.74 -7.83
C VAL A 188 -20.81 16.11 -8.68
N PRO A 189 -20.84 16.33 -10.01
CA PRO A 189 -21.80 15.67 -10.88
C PRO A 189 -21.58 14.15 -10.82
N VAL A 190 -22.61 13.41 -10.42
CA VAL A 190 -22.58 11.95 -10.39
C VAL A 190 -23.15 11.44 -11.72
N ASP A 191 -22.33 11.47 -12.78
CA ASP A 191 -22.66 10.78 -14.04
C ASP A 191 -22.40 9.28 -13.83
N LEU A 192 -23.45 8.53 -13.43
CA LEU A 192 -23.40 7.07 -13.42
C LEU A 192 -23.33 6.56 -14.87
N PRO A 193 -22.33 5.76 -15.26
CA PRO A 193 -22.33 5.13 -16.57
C PRO A 193 -23.55 4.19 -16.71
N GLU A 194 -24.26 4.25 -17.84
CA GLU A 194 -25.35 3.31 -18.19
C GLU A 194 -24.90 1.83 -18.24
N GLU A 195 -23.60 1.54 -18.09
CA GLU A 195 -22.98 0.21 -18.18
C GLU A 195 -23.19 -0.71 -16.96
N SER A 196 -24.00 -0.33 -15.97
CA SER A 196 -24.40 -1.25 -14.89
C SER A 196 -25.17 -2.48 -15.40
N ALA A 197 -25.80 -2.39 -16.58
CA ALA A 197 -26.46 -3.51 -17.24
C ALA A 197 -25.51 -4.63 -17.69
N PHE A 198 -24.26 -4.31 -18.04
CA PHE A 198 -23.29 -5.30 -18.55
C PHE A 198 -22.72 -6.19 -17.44
N LEU A 199 -22.54 -5.65 -16.23
CA LEU A 199 -22.07 -6.39 -15.06
C LEU A 199 -23.12 -7.36 -14.52
N LEU A 200 -24.40 -6.96 -14.54
CA LEU A 200 -25.52 -7.82 -14.16
C LEU A 200 -25.68 -9.00 -15.14
N GLN A 201 -25.56 -8.75 -16.45
CA GLN A 201 -25.54 -9.83 -17.45
C GLN A 201 -24.36 -10.80 -17.26
N TYR A 202 -23.17 -10.28 -16.94
CA TYR A 202 -21.99 -11.11 -16.69
C TYR A 202 -22.14 -12.00 -15.44
N GLU A 203 -22.84 -11.53 -14.40
CA GLU A 203 -23.12 -12.32 -13.21
C GLU A 203 -24.25 -13.35 -13.42
N GLU A 204 -25.28 -13.02 -14.22
CA GLU A 204 -26.34 -13.95 -14.60
C GLU A 204 -25.83 -15.11 -15.47
N GLU A 205 -24.98 -14.82 -16.47
CA GLU A 205 -24.36 -15.84 -17.32
C GLU A 205 -23.49 -16.81 -16.51
N ARG A 206 -22.77 -16.30 -15.49
CA ARG A 206 -21.93 -17.13 -14.62
C ARG A 206 -22.71 -18.00 -13.63
N CYS A 207 -23.85 -17.50 -13.13
CA CYS A 207 -24.74 -18.28 -12.28
C CYS A 207 -25.36 -19.46 -13.04
N GLN A 208 -25.61 -19.32 -14.35
CA GLN A 208 -26.12 -20.40 -15.19
C GLN A 208 -25.06 -21.49 -15.44
N ASP A 209 -23.81 -21.11 -15.74
CA ASP A 209 -22.70 -22.06 -15.97
C ASP A 209 -22.38 -22.95 -14.75
N MET A 210 -22.59 -22.45 -13.52
CA MET A 210 -22.39 -23.20 -12.27
C MET A 210 -23.51 -24.23 -11.99
N THR A 211 -24.66 -24.12 -12.65
CA THR A 211 -25.80 -25.04 -12.46
C THR A 211 -25.85 -26.16 -13.52
N GLY A 212 -25.14 -26.02 -14.64
CA GLY A 212 -25.10 -26.99 -15.74
C GLY A 212 -24.16 -28.19 -15.55
N GLN A 213 -23.18 -28.12 -14.62
CA GLN A 213 -22.24 -29.22 -14.37
C GLN A 213 -22.63 -30.10 -13.17
N ARG A 214 -23.85 -30.64 -13.17
CA ARG A 214 -24.23 -31.80 -12.35
C ARG A 214 -25.14 -32.75 -13.12
N SER A 215 -24.63 -33.40 -14.15
CA SER A 215 -25.11 -34.74 -14.54
C SER A 215 -24.13 -35.47 -15.47
N SER A 216 -23.30 -36.33 -14.87
CA SER A 216 -22.87 -37.62 -15.46
C SER A 216 -21.86 -38.29 -14.53
N SER A 217 -22.37 -39.06 -13.58
CA SER A 217 -21.55 -40.04 -12.86
C SER A 217 -21.22 -41.22 -13.80
N PRO A 218 -19.98 -41.73 -13.84
CA PRO A 218 -19.66 -42.92 -14.63
C PRO A 218 -20.26 -44.16 -13.97
N LYS A 219 -21.06 -44.94 -14.71
CA LYS A 219 -21.54 -46.25 -14.24
C LYS A 219 -20.35 -47.20 -14.07
N ARG A 220 -20.13 -47.62 -12.83
CA ARG A 220 -19.25 -48.70 -12.40
C ARG A 220 -19.65 -49.98 -13.14
N ARG A 221 -18.77 -50.54 -13.97
CA ARG A 221 -18.94 -51.90 -14.52
C ARG A 221 -18.60 -52.89 -13.42
N GLU A 222 -19.61 -53.62 -12.94
CA GLU A 222 -19.43 -54.84 -12.16
C GLU A 222 -19.17 -55.99 -13.15
N ASN A 223 -18.03 -56.67 -12.95
CA ASN A 223 -17.75 -57.97 -13.55
C ASN A 223 -18.30 -59.05 -12.61
N ILE A 224 -19.23 -59.89 -13.07
CA ILE A 224 -19.43 -61.23 -12.51
C ILE A 224 -19.84 -62.18 -13.67
N ASN A 225 -19.00 -63.20 -13.84
CA ASN A 225 -19.12 -64.50 -14.56
C ASN A 225 -19.51 -64.53 -16.04
#